data_AF-A0A930AQT7-F1
#
_entry.id   AF-A0A930AQT7-F1
#
_cell.length_a   1.000
_cell.length_b   1.000
_cell.length_c   1.000
_cell.angle_alpha   90.00
_cell.angle_beta   90.00
_cell.angle_gamma   90.00
#
_symmetry.space_group_name_H-M   'P 1'
#
loop_
_entity.id
_entity.type
_entity.pdbx_description
1 polymer ?
#
loop_
_entity_poly.entity_id
_entity_poly.type
_entity_poly.pdbx_seq_one_letter_code
_entity_poly.pdbx_strand_id
1 'polypeptide(L)' 'MIGIIIVTHSNFAEGIKNSVEMIAGKQDNFTAINFENGEDIEDLKNRISQK' A
#
# COMPACT_ATOMS: atom_id res chain seq x y z
N MET A 1 -0.89 18.62 2.99
CA MET A 1 0.12 17.59 2.66
C MET A 1 -0.58 16.51 1.86
N ILE A 2 0.08 15.91 0.85
CA ILE A 2 -0.53 14.89 -0.01
C ILE A 2 -0.30 13.52 0.65
N GLY A 3 -1.33 12.68 0.73
CA GLY A 3 -1.21 11.28 1.13
C GLY A 3 -1.00 10.37 -0.08
N ILE A 4 -0.28 9.27 0.08
CA ILE A 4 0.04 8.32 -0.99
C ILE A 4 -0.39 6.91 -0.56
N ILE A 5 -1.16 6.25 -1.42
CA ILE A 5 -1.51 4.82 -1.29
C ILE A 5 -0.92 4.10 -2.51
N ILE A 6 -0.11 3.07 -2.28
CA ILE A 6 0.37 2.16 -3.33
C ILE A 6 -0.39 0.85 -3.23
N VAL A 7 -0.98 0.43 -4.34
CA VAL A 7 -1.75 -0.82 -4.43
C VAL A 7 -1.17 -1.67 -5.54
N THR A 8 -0.76 -2.90 -5.23
CA THR A 8 -0.21 -3.85 -6.21
C THR A 8 -0.58 -5.29 -5.84
N HIS A 9 -0.26 -6.24 -6.73
CA HIS A 9 -0.47 -7.66 -6.48
C HIS A 9 0.57 -8.21 -5.50
N SER A 10 0.12 -9.10 -4.62
CA SER A 10 0.94 -9.73 -3.59
C SER A 10 1.71 -8.68 -2.77
N ASN A 11 2.93 -8.99 -2.32
CA ASN A 11 3.69 -8.15 -1.40
C ASN A 11 4.49 -6.99 -2.06
N PHE A 12 4.24 -6.68 -3.32
CA PHE A 12 5.08 -5.70 -4.03
C PHE A 12 4.93 -4.28 -3.49
N ALA A 13 3.73 -3.88 -3.05
CA ALA A 13 3.49 -2.56 -2.45
C ALA A 13 4.26 -2.40 -1.13
N GLU A 14 4.26 -3.43 -0.29
CA GLU A 14 5.06 -3.43 0.95
C GLU A 14 6.56 -3.41 0.63
N GLY A 15 7.00 -4.14 -0.39
CA GLY A 15 8.40 -4.10 -0.85
C GLY A 15 8.85 -2.70 -1.28
N ILE A 16 8.00 -1.96 -2.00
CA ILE A 16 8.26 -0.56 -2.38
C ILE A 16 8.34 0.31 -1.12
N LYS A 17 7.36 0.18 -0.22
CA LYS A 17 7.32 0.97 1.02
C LYS A 17 8.57 0.75 1.88
N ASN A 18 8.99 -0.50 2.06
CA ASN A 18 10.21 -0.85 2.79
C ASN A 18 11.45 -0.25 2.11
N SER A 19 11.52 -0.30 0.78
CA SER A 19 12.63 0.30 0.03
C SER A 19 12.70 1.82 0.22
N VAL A 20 11.56 2.50 0.19
CA VAL A 20 11.48 3.95 0.46
C VAL A 20 11.92 4.25 1.89
N GLU A 21 11.46 3.47 2.88
CA GLU A 21 11.85 3.67 4.28
C GLU A 21 13.35 3.49 4.49
N MET A 22 13.98 2.51 3.82
CA MET A 22 15.43 2.32 3.88
C MET A 22 16.22 3.48 3.27
N ILE A 23 15.72 4.09 2.19
CA ILE A 23 16.43 5.13 1.44
C ILE A 23 16.20 6.52 2.05
N ALA A 24 14.95 6.83 2.39
CA ALA A 24 14.50 8.17 2.74
C ALA A 24 13.99 8.28 4.19
N GLY A 25 14.07 7.20 4.97
CA GLY A 25 13.46 7.12 6.29
C GLY A 25 11.95 6.94 6.22
N LYS A 26 11.32 6.78 7.39
CA LYS A 26 9.87 6.59 7.50
C LYS A 26 9.11 7.80 6.96
N GLN A 27 8.12 7.55 6.11
CA GLN A 27 7.29 8.58 5.50
C GLN A 27 5.93 8.68 6.20
N ASP A 28 5.50 9.91 6.48
CA ASP A 28 4.15 10.20 6.98
C ASP A 28 3.13 10.13 5.84
N ASN A 29 1.93 9.62 6.14
CA ASN A 29 0.82 9.48 5.17
C ASN A 29 1.17 8.64 3.92
N PHE A 30 2.01 7.61 4.08
CA PHE A 30 2.37 6.65 3.02
C PHE A 30 1.95 5.23 3.38
N THR A 31 0.99 4.68 2.62
CA THR A 31 0.39 3.37 2.89
C THR A 31 0.60 2.41 1.72
N ALA A 32 0.94 1.16 2.03
CA ALA A 32 0.93 0.05 1.09
C ALA A 32 -0.32 -0.81 1.32
N ILE A 33 -0.98 -1.23 0.25
CA ILE A 33 -2.09 -2.18 0.26
C ILE A 33 -1.77 -3.28 -0.75
N ASN A 34 -1.66 -4.51 -0.25
CA ASN A 34 -1.47 -5.70 -1.09
C ASN A 34 -2.83 -6.23 -1.53
N PHE A 35 -2.93 -6.61 -2.81
CA PHE A 35 -4.03 -7.42 -3.34
C PHE A 35 -3.56 -8.86 -3.47
N GLU A 36 -4.02 -9.70 -2.54
CA GLU A 36 -3.55 -11.08 -2.40
C GLU A 36 -4.40 -12.07 -3.22
N ASN A 37 -3.85 -13.25 -3.52
CA ASN A 37 -4.57 -14.25 -4.30
C ASN A 37 -5.81 -14.74 -3.53
N GLY A 38 -6.97 -14.73 -4.20
CA GLY A 38 -8.25 -15.11 -3.60
C GLY A 38 -8.97 -13.99 -2.84
N GLU A 39 -8.41 -12.77 -2.78
CA GLU A 39 -9.15 -11.61 -2.30
C GLU A 39 -10.21 -11.15 -3.32
N ASP A 40 -11.33 -10.66 -2.80
CA ASP A 40 -12.36 -10.04 -3.61
C ASP A 40 -12.04 -8.57 -3.94
N ILE A 41 -12.48 -8.13 -5.10
CA ILE A 41 -12.22 -6.76 -5.58
C ILE A 41 -12.98 -5.70 -4.77
N GLU A 42 -14.16 -6.01 -4.24
CA GLU A 42 -14.91 -5.08 -3.39
C GLU A 42 -14.23 -4.93 -2.01
N ASP A 43 -13.63 -5.99 -1.47
CA ASP A 43 -12.84 -5.91 -0.25
C ASP A 43 -11.60 -5.01 -0.43
N LEU A 44 -10.91 -5.14 -1.57
CA LEU A 44 -9.80 -4.25 -1.91
C LEU A 44 -10.25 -2.79 -1.98
N LYS A 45 -11.35 -2.53 -2.68
CA LYS A 45 -11.93 -1.18 -2.82
C LYS A 45 -12.35 -0.58 -1.48
N ASN A 46 -12.92 -1.39 -0.59
CA ASN A 46 -13.27 -0.97 0.76
C ASN A 46 -12.02 -0.60 1.58
N ARG A 47 -10.96 -1.39 1.51
CA ARG A 47 -9.67 -1.09 2.18
C ARG A 47 -9.03 0.20 1.68
N ILE A 48 -9.09 0.47 0.37
CA ILE A 48 -8.58 1.71 -0.23
C ILE A 48 -9.41 2.92 0.25
N SER A 49 -10.74 2.78 0.28
CA SER A 49 -11.65 3.88 0.62
C SER A 49 -11.65 4.26 2.11
N GLN A 50 -11.13 3.38 2.98
CA GLN A 50 -11.03 3.60 4.43
C GLN A 50 -9.69 4.21 4.87
N LYS A 51 -8.83 4.62 3.94
CA LYS A 51 -7.53 5.25 4.18
C LYS A 51 -7.57 6.73 3.82
#